data_AF-A0A4Q3EFR5-F1
#
_entry.id   AF-A0A4Q3EFR5-F1
#
_cell.length_a   1.000
_cell.length_b   1.000
_cell.length_c   1.000
_cell.angle_alpha   90.00
_cell.angle_beta   90.00
_cell.angle_gamma   90.00
#
_symmetry.space_group_name_H-M   'P 1'
#
loop_
_entity.id
_entity.type
_entity.pdbx_description
1 polymer ?
#
loop_
_entity_poly.entity_id
_entity_poly.type
_entity_poly.pdbx_seq_one_letter_code
_entity_poly.pdbx_strand_id
1 'polypeptide(L)'
;WKQKHNIDHHTYTNIEGMDHDIDIKFMRVHEDQPKHWYHKFQHLYWVLLYGISYIAWILYQDFEKYFSGRMAKAGKAHKMALKEHFIFWSTKLGYIFVYLILPVIMVGWVETLIGFVIVGVVCGFSISVVFQLAHVVEGTQFPEPNNTTSKIEQEWAVHQINTTANFATKNKVISWFLGGLNFQVEHHLFPGISHIHYPQINKLVKETCLEFNVAYLEHRTMTKAFVSHILHIKKLGSRTVSI
;
A
#
# COMPACT_ATOMS: atom_id res chain seq x y z
N TRP A 1 7.60 -7.13 7.15
CA TRP A 1 8.03 -7.01 5.74
C TRP A 1 8.02 -8.35 5.03
N LYS A 2 8.89 -9.31 5.36
CA LYS A 2 8.96 -10.62 4.67
C LYS A 2 7.61 -11.31 4.50
N GLN A 3 6.84 -11.46 5.58
CA GLN A 3 5.51 -12.07 5.50
C GLN A 3 4.51 -11.11 4.83
N LYS A 4 4.25 -9.96 5.46
CA LYS A 4 3.26 -8.98 4.99
C LYS A 4 3.41 -8.55 3.52
N HIS A 5 4.61 -8.16 3.09
CA HIS A 5 4.85 -7.60 1.76
C HIS A 5 5.23 -8.68 0.77
N ASN A 6 6.34 -9.37 1.00
CA ASN A 6 6.91 -10.28 0.00
C ASN A 6 6.07 -11.55 -0.22
N ILE A 7 5.33 -12.00 0.80
CA ILE A 7 4.47 -13.18 0.69
C ILE A 7 3.04 -12.74 0.50
N ASP A 8 2.43 -12.06 1.47
CA ASP A 8 0.99 -11.83 1.44
C ASP A 8 0.60 -10.85 0.32
N HIS A 9 1.14 -9.62 0.33
CA HIS A 9 0.80 -8.61 -0.68
C HIS A 9 1.15 -9.06 -2.12
N HIS A 10 2.36 -9.57 -2.37
CA HIS A 10 2.75 -10.05 -3.72
C HIS A 10 2.03 -11.32 -4.20
N THR A 11 1.46 -12.12 -3.29
CA THR A 11 0.67 -13.31 -3.66
C THR A 11 -0.81 -12.96 -3.86
N TYR A 12 -1.32 -12.03 -3.05
CA TYR A 12 -2.75 -11.75 -2.93
C TYR A 12 -3.12 -10.29 -3.22
N THR A 13 -2.39 -9.63 -4.13
CA THR A 13 -2.53 -8.20 -4.45
C THR A 13 -4.00 -7.80 -4.63
N ASN A 14 -4.46 -6.80 -3.88
CA ASN A 14 -5.85 -6.30 -3.89
C ASN A 14 -6.94 -7.34 -3.55
N ILE A 15 -6.62 -8.47 -2.92
CA ILE A 15 -7.63 -9.44 -2.43
C ILE A 15 -8.03 -9.08 -1.00
N GLU A 16 -9.31 -8.76 -0.80
CA GLU A 16 -9.85 -8.36 0.51
C GLU A 16 -9.56 -9.41 1.59
N GLY A 17 -9.12 -8.94 2.76
CA GLY A 17 -8.80 -9.76 3.92
C GLY A 17 -7.48 -10.54 3.83
N MET A 18 -6.85 -10.63 2.66
CA MET A 18 -5.53 -11.23 2.45
C MET A 18 -4.44 -10.18 2.19
N ASP A 19 -4.77 -9.10 1.49
CA ASP A 19 -3.87 -7.96 1.32
C ASP A 19 -4.16 -6.85 2.33
N HIS A 20 -3.26 -6.68 3.29
CA HIS A 20 -3.39 -5.65 4.32
C HIS A 20 -3.22 -4.23 3.73
N ASP A 21 -2.62 -4.05 2.55
CA ASP A 21 -2.36 -2.72 2.01
C ASP A 21 -3.64 -2.01 1.49
N ILE A 22 -4.72 -2.77 1.33
CA ILE A 22 -6.07 -2.27 1.03
C ILE A 22 -7.00 -2.24 2.27
N ASP A 23 -6.53 -2.73 3.43
CA ASP A 23 -7.24 -2.72 4.71
C ASP A 23 -7.08 -1.38 5.45
N ILE A 24 -7.53 -0.28 4.85
CA ILE A 24 -7.40 1.06 5.44
C ILE A 24 -8.59 1.36 6.36
N LYS A 25 -8.38 1.35 7.68
CA LYS A 25 -9.42 1.74 8.65
C LYS A 25 -9.97 3.13 8.31
N PHE A 26 -11.30 3.27 8.34
CA PHE A 26 -12.05 4.50 8.02
C PHE A 26 -12.04 4.95 6.56
N MET A 27 -11.48 4.16 5.64
CA MET A 27 -11.60 4.37 4.19
C MET A 27 -12.18 3.15 3.51
N ARG A 28 -12.83 3.40 2.38
CA ARG A 28 -13.31 2.41 1.44
C ARG A 28 -12.54 2.56 0.14
N VAL A 29 -11.77 1.54 -0.20
CA VAL A 29 -10.85 1.54 -1.35
C VAL A 29 -11.33 0.69 -2.53
N HIS A 30 -12.35 -0.15 -2.31
CA HIS A 30 -13.05 -0.88 -3.38
C HIS A 30 -14.55 -1.08 -3.07
N GLU A 31 -15.25 -1.74 -3.99
CA GLU A 31 -16.72 -1.80 -4.01
C GLU A 31 -17.31 -2.85 -3.06
N ASP A 32 -16.57 -3.89 -2.72
CA ASP A 32 -17.11 -4.97 -1.87
C ASP A 32 -16.88 -4.70 -0.38
N GLN A 33 -16.06 -3.69 -0.05
CA GLN A 33 -15.92 -3.19 1.31
C GLN A 33 -17.22 -2.55 1.83
N PRO A 34 -17.60 -2.81 3.10
CA PRO A 34 -18.77 -2.21 3.72
C PRO A 34 -18.80 -0.70 3.60
N LYS A 35 -19.96 -0.15 3.23
CA LYS A 35 -20.15 1.31 3.14
C LYS A 35 -20.68 1.88 4.46
N HIS A 36 -19.92 2.82 5.04
CA HIS A 36 -20.37 3.64 6.16
C HIS A 36 -20.66 5.07 5.73
N TRP A 37 -21.47 5.80 6.52
CA TRP A 37 -21.92 7.15 6.21
C TRP A 37 -20.75 8.13 5.98
N TYR A 38 -19.67 7.97 6.75
CA TYR A 38 -18.50 8.84 6.67
C TYR A 38 -17.72 8.64 5.37
N HIS A 39 -17.81 7.49 4.68
CA HIS A 39 -17.11 7.28 3.41
C HIS A 39 -17.52 8.28 2.32
N LYS A 40 -18.71 8.88 2.39
CA LYS A 40 -19.12 9.98 1.49
C LYS A 40 -18.12 11.15 1.51
N PHE A 41 -17.42 11.35 2.63
CA PHE A 41 -16.47 12.43 2.85
C PHE A 41 -15.00 11.98 2.78
N GLN A 42 -14.70 10.73 2.43
CA GLN A 42 -13.33 10.22 2.46
C GLN A 42 -12.36 10.97 1.56
N HIS A 43 -12.86 11.48 0.43
CA HIS A 43 -12.12 12.35 -0.47
C HIS A 43 -11.74 13.72 0.14
N LEU A 44 -12.26 14.06 1.33
CA LEU A 44 -11.90 15.27 2.10
C LEU A 44 -10.94 14.94 3.25
N TYR A 45 -11.16 13.84 3.97
CA TYR A 45 -10.34 13.49 5.15
C TYR A 45 -9.17 12.55 4.86
N TRP A 46 -9.02 12.04 3.63
CA TRP A 46 -7.93 11.12 3.27
C TRP A 46 -6.54 11.68 3.62
N VAL A 47 -6.31 13.00 3.45
CA VAL A 47 -5.02 13.65 3.76
C VAL A 47 -4.64 13.41 5.21
N LEU A 48 -5.60 13.55 6.13
CA LEU A 48 -5.39 13.30 7.55
C LEU A 48 -5.07 11.83 7.81
N LEU A 49 -5.84 10.92 7.23
CA LEU A 49 -5.63 9.47 7.42
C LEU A 49 -4.28 9.01 6.87
N TYR A 50 -3.87 9.54 5.73
CA TYR A 50 -2.57 9.22 5.13
C TYR A 50 -1.43 9.84 5.95
N GLY A 51 -1.60 11.07 6.44
CA GLY A 51 -0.63 11.69 7.34
C GLY A 51 -0.42 10.86 8.62
N ILE A 52 -1.48 10.46 9.31
CA ILE A 52 -1.34 9.71 10.57
C ILE A 52 -0.99 8.23 10.37
N SER A 53 -0.97 7.72 9.14
CA SER A 53 -0.84 6.28 8.85
C SER A 53 0.45 5.69 9.42
N TYR A 54 1.57 6.40 9.29
CA TYR A 54 2.86 5.97 9.82
C TYR A 54 2.88 5.93 11.34
N ILE A 55 2.30 6.95 11.99
CA ILE A 55 2.18 7.00 13.46
C ILE A 55 1.29 5.84 13.95
N ALA A 56 0.16 5.59 13.28
CA ALA A 56 -0.70 4.45 13.59
C ALA A 56 0.02 3.11 13.35
N TRP A 57 0.86 3.02 12.33
CA TRP A 57 1.66 1.82 12.07
C TRP A 57 2.58 1.53 13.26
N ILE A 58 3.44 2.48 13.63
CA ILE A 58 4.47 2.26 14.65
C ILE A 58 3.89 2.09 16.07
N LEU A 59 2.80 2.80 16.41
CA LEU A 59 2.21 2.81 17.75
C LEU A 59 1.12 1.77 17.96
N TYR A 60 0.48 1.29 16.89
CA TYR A 60 -0.67 0.40 17.00
C TYR A 60 -0.52 -0.84 16.12
N GLN A 61 -0.40 -0.70 14.80
CA GLN A 61 -0.52 -1.85 13.89
C GLN A 61 0.62 -2.86 14.05
N ASP A 62 1.83 -2.41 14.40
CA ASP A 62 2.94 -3.32 14.68
C ASP A 62 2.66 -4.18 15.90
N PHE A 63 2.06 -3.63 16.95
CA PHE A 63 1.68 -4.36 18.16
C PHE A 63 0.49 -5.29 17.90
N GLU A 64 -0.53 -4.82 17.17
CA GLU A 64 -1.66 -5.65 16.72
C GLU A 64 -1.16 -6.91 15.98
N LYS A 65 -0.23 -6.74 15.03
CA LYS A 65 0.38 -7.85 14.29
C LYS A 65 1.28 -8.73 15.16
N TYR A 66 2.07 -8.14 16.04
CA TYR A 66 2.95 -8.88 16.95
C TYR A 66 2.16 -9.78 17.89
N PHE A 67 1.10 -9.27 18.52
CA PHE A 67 0.31 -10.02 19.50
C PHE A 67 -0.71 -10.97 18.86
N SER A 68 -1.28 -10.62 17.70
CA SER A 68 -2.20 -11.53 16.99
C SER A 68 -1.46 -12.63 16.22
N GLY A 69 -0.21 -12.40 15.83
CA GLY A 69 0.54 -13.23 14.91
C GLY A 69 0.00 -13.21 13.47
N ARG A 70 -1.01 -12.38 13.16
CA ARG A 70 -1.68 -12.33 11.86
C ARG A 70 -1.25 -11.09 11.10
N MET A 71 -0.87 -11.26 9.83
CA MET A 71 -0.50 -10.15 8.95
C MET A 71 -1.69 -9.58 8.18
N ALA A 72 -2.67 -10.42 7.88
CA ALA A 72 -3.92 -10.09 7.21
C ALA A 72 -5.11 -10.66 8.00
N LYS A 73 -6.31 -10.09 7.84
CA LYS A 73 -7.51 -10.47 8.62
C LYS A 73 -7.87 -11.96 8.47
N ALA A 74 -7.89 -12.43 7.23
CA ALA A 74 -8.16 -13.83 6.86
C ALA A 74 -6.89 -14.69 6.86
N GLY A 75 -5.72 -14.10 7.13
CA GLY A 75 -4.44 -14.78 7.17
C GLY A 75 -4.29 -15.70 8.39
N LYS A 76 -3.48 -16.75 8.21
CA LYS A 76 -3.10 -17.64 9.32
C LYS A 76 -2.18 -16.92 10.30
N ALA A 77 -2.32 -17.25 11.59
CA ALA A 77 -1.39 -16.78 12.60
C ALA A 77 -0.04 -17.48 12.43
N HIS A 78 1.04 -16.70 12.41
CA HIS A 78 2.41 -17.17 12.31
C HIS A 78 3.05 -17.15 13.69
N LYS A 79 3.73 -18.24 14.06
CA LYS A 79 4.56 -18.25 15.27
C LYS A 79 5.89 -17.57 14.96
N MET A 80 6.23 -16.56 15.75
CA MET A 80 7.52 -15.88 15.64
C MET A 80 8.61 -16.71 16.31
N ALA A 81 9.79 -16.77 15.70
CA ALA A 81 10.97 -17.33 16.34
C ALA A 81 11.48 -16.41 17.46
N LEU A 82 12.18 -16.96 18.46
CA LEU A 82 12.78 -16.17 19.56
C LEU A 82 13.65 -15.01 19.04
N LYS A 83 14.39 -15.24 17.96
CA LYS A 83 15.20 -14.21 17.29
C LYS A 83 14.34 -13.04 16.78
N GLU A 84 13.15 -13.31 16.26
CA GLU A 84 12.25 -12.28 15.73
C GLU A 84 11.63 -11.46 16.85
N HIS A 85 11.32 -12.08 18.00
CA HIS A 85 10.90 -11.37 19.21
C HIS A 85 12.00 -10.40 19.69
N PHE A 86 13.26 -10.87 19.73
CA PHE A 86 14.39 -10.01 20.09
C PHE A 86 14.57 -8.86 19.11
N ILE A 87 14.50 -9.12 17.80
CA ILE A 87 14.58 -8.07 16.76
C ILE A 87 13.46 -7.05 16.94
N PHE A 88 12.21 -7.50 17.15
CA PHE A 88 11.07 -6.61 17.33
C PHE A 88 11.27 -5.67 18.52
N TRP A 89 11.55 -6.20 19.70
CA TRP A 89 11.67 -5.36 20.90
C TRP A 89 12.92 -4.50 20.92
N SER A 90 14.08 -5.02 20.48
CA SER A 90 15.30 -4.22 20.40
C SER A 90 15.15 -3.05 19.43
N THR A 91 14.54 -3.26 18.25
CA THR A 91 14.28 -2.18 17.29
C THR A 91 13.23 -1.19 17.79
N LYS A 92 12.20 -1.63 18.54
CA LYS A 92 11.22 -0.72 19.18
C LYS A 92 11.85 0.15 20.24
N LEU A 93 12.68 -0.42 21.12
CA LEU A 93 13.41 0.34 22.13
C LEU A 93 14.40 1.31 21.47
N GLY A 94 15.14 0.86 20.46
CA GLY A 94 16.03 1.72 19.68
C GLY A 94 15.29 2.86 18.99
N TYR A 95 14.10 2.60 18.43
CA TYR A 95 13.27 3.62 17.81
C TYR A 95 12.81 4.67 18.83
N ILE A 96 12.28 4.25 19.98
CA ILE A 96 11.88 5.16 21.07
C ILE A 96 13.09 5.97 21.54
N PHE A 97 14.25 5.34 21.68
CA PHE A 97 15.46 6.04 22.08
C PHE A 97 15.86 7.12 21.08
N VAL A 98 15.97 6.77 19.79
CA VAL A 98 16.44 7.70 18.75
C VAL A 98 15.44 8.80 18.43
N TYR A 99 14.14 8.50 18.38
CA TYR A 99 13.12 9.44 17.91
C TYR A 99 12.37 10.17 19.03
N LEU A 100 12.48 9.72 20.29
CA LEU A 100 11.83 10.37 21.43
C LEU A 100 12.85 10.72 22.53
N ILE A 101 13.55 9.75 23.11
CA ILE A 101 14.39 10.01 24.30
C ILE A 101 15.55 10.95 23.99
N LEU A 102 16.34 10.65 22.95
CA LEU A 102 17.49 11.45 22.58
C LEU A 102 17.10 12.89 22.20
N PRO A 103 16.09 13.13 21.33
CA PRO A 103 15.62 14.49 21.07
C PRO A 103 15.09 15.20 22.33
N VAL A 104 14.37 14.51 23.23
CA VAL A 104 13.90 15.13 24.49
C VAL A 104 15.07 15.65 25.31
N ILE A 105 16.16 14.88 25.42
CA ILE A 105 17.37 15.29 26.13
C ILE A 105 18.03 16.50 25.45
N MET A 106 18.02 16.54 24.11
CA MET A 106 18.74 17.55 23.33
C MET A 106 17.99 18.88 23.19
N VAL A 107 16.67 18.84 22.99
CA VAL A 107 15.86 20.01 22.62
C VAL A 107 14.61 20.19 23.47
N GLY A 108 14.28 19.26 24.37
CA GLY A 108 13.08 19.33 25.21
C GLY A 108 11.87 18.59 24.64
N TRP A 109 10.83 18.48 25.47
CA TRP A 109 9.63 17.68 25.17
C TRP A 109 8.77 18.26 24.04
N VAL A 110 8.55 19.58 24.05
CA VAL A 110 7.62 20.24 23.12
C VAL A 110 8.15 20.14 21.69
N GLU A 111 9.41 20.51 21.50
CA GLU A 111 10.14 20.48 20.24
C GLU A 111 10.23 19.06 19.69
N THR A 112 10.49 18.08 20.56
CA THR A 112 10.52 16.67 20.18
C THR A 112 9.17 16.19 19.68
N LEU A 113 8.09 16.47 20.41
CA LEU A 113 6.75 16.02 20.02
C LEU A 113 6.31 16.67 18.71
N ILE A 114 6.58 17.97 18.52
CA ILE A 114 6.32 18.66 17.26
C ILE A 114 7.12 18.01 16.12
N GLY A 115 8.42 17.79 16.30
CA GLY A 115 9.27 17.13 15.31
C GLY A 115 8.82 15.72 14.96
N PHE A 116 8.44 14.93 15.97
CA PHE A 116 7.92 13.58 15.80
C PHE A 116 6.62 13.57 15.00
N VAL A 117 5.68 14.48 15.29
CA VAL A 117 4.44 14.62 14.53
C VAL A 117 4.73 15.04 13.09
N ILE A 118 5.62 15.99 12.85
CA ILE A 118 5.98 16.44 11.49
C ILE A 118 6.57 15.27 10.69
N VAL A 119 7.57 14.58 11.23
CA VAL A 119 8.20 13.43 10.56
C VAL A 119 7.17 12.33 10.32
N GLY A 120 6.34 12.03 11.32
CA GLY A 120 5.30 11.02 11.20
C GLY A 120 4.28 11.34 10.11
N VAL A 121 3.80 12.59 10.06
CA VAL A 121 2.83 13.06 9.06
C VAL A 121 3.43 13.08 7.66
N VAL A 122 4.64 13.61 7.49
CA VAL A 122 5.30 13.67 6.18
C VAL A 122 5.62 12.26 5.67
N CYS A 123 6.13 11.39 6.53
CA CYS A 123 6.44 10.00 6.19
C CYS A 123 5.16 9.23 5.83
N GLY A 124 4.13 9.29 6.68
CA GLY A 124 2.84 8.65 6.44
C GLY A 124 2.22 9.12 5.13
N PHE A 125 2.12 10.42 4.92
CA PHE A 125 1.54 10.97 3.71
C PHE A 125 2.32 10.55 2.46
N SER A 126 3.64 10.65 2.48
CA SER A 126 4.49 10.32 1.32
C SER A 126 4.39 8.84 0.95
N ILE A 127 4.50 7.95 1.93
CA ILE A 127 4.42 6.49 1.73
C ILE A 127 3.01 6.10 1.26
N SER A 128 1.97 6.61 1.93
CA SER A 128 0.59 6.30 1.57
C SER A 128 0.27 6.77 0.15
N VAL A 129 0.63 8.01 -0.24
CA VAL A 129 0.39 8.47 -1.61
C VAL A 129 1.06 7.53 -2.62
N VAL A 130 2.36 7.25 -2.48
CA VAL A 130 3.09 6.44 -3.47
C VAL A 130 2.47 5.05 -3.66
N PHE A 131 2.15 4.33 -2.58
CA PHE A 131 1.54 3.01 -2.69
C PHE A 131 0.11 3.06 -3.24
N GLN A 132 -0.68 4.05 -2.83
CA GLN A 132 -2.08 4.13 -3.22
C GLN A 132 -2.26 4.54 -4.68
N LEU A 133 -1.34 5.35 -5.24
CA LEU A 133 -1.30 5.63 -6.68
C LEU A 133 -1.01 4.39 -7.53
N ALA A 134 -0.46 3.33 -6.91
CA ALA A 134 -0.04 2.12 -7.58
C ALA A 134 -1.06 0.97 -7.50
N HIS A 135 -2.07 1.08 -6.64
CA HIS A 135 -3.05 0.01 -6.37
C HIS A 135 -4.50 0.47 -6.33
N VAL A 136 -4.76 1.72 -5.91
CA VAL A 136 -6.11 2.23 -5.62
C VAL A 136 -6.39 3.43 -6.52
N VAL A 137 -6.49 3.17 -7.82
CA VAL A 137 -6.80 4.18 -8.85
C VAL A 137 -7.92 3.65 -9.73
N GLU A 138 -8.49 4.50 -10.58
CA GLU A 138 -9.52 4.03 -11.50
C GLU A 138 -8.92 3.03 -12.50
N GLY A 139 -9.56 1.87 -12.62
CA GLY A 139 -9.15 0.81 -13.55
C GLY A 139 -8.43 -0.36 -12.89
N THR A 140 -7.91 -0.22 -11.67
CA THR A 140 -7.40 -1.38 -10.93
C THR A 140 -8.55 -2.26 -10.45
N GLN A 141 -8.32 -3.57 -10.42
CA GLN A 141 -9.27 -4.58 -10.00
C GLN A 141 -9.02 -5.00 -8.55
N PHE A 142 -10.09 -5.47 -7.91
CA PHE A 142 -10.10 -6.04 -6.56
C PHE A 142 -10.83 -7.38 -6.62
N PRO A 143 -10.17 -8.43 -7.15
CA PRO A 143 -10.85 -9.68 -7.46
C PRO A 143 -11.22 -10.45 -6.21
N GLU A 144 -12.43 -11.02 -6.21
CA GLU A 144 -12.89 -11.90 -5.14
C GLU A 144 -12.62 -13.38 -5.48
N PRO A 145 -12.32 -14.21 -4.48
CA PRO A 145 -12.22 -15.65 -4.68
C PRO A 145 -13.57 -16.25 -5.06
N ASN A 146 -13.57 -17.26 -5.92
CA ASN A 146 -14.76 -18.02 -6.26
C ASN A 146 -15.39 -18.64 -4.99
N ASN A 147 -16.70 -18.45 -4.83
CA ASN A 147 -17.45 -18.88 -3.64
C ASN A 147 -17.37 -20.38 -3.34
N THR A 148 -17.11 -21.21 -4.35
CA THR A 148 -17.05 -22.68 -4.20
C THR A 148 -15.62 -23.17 -4.07
N THR A 149 -14.69 -22.67 -4.89
CA THR A 149 -13.30 -23.17 -4.93
C THR A 149 -12.37 -22.41 -3.98
N SER A 150 -12.78 -21.22 -3.51
CA SER A 150 -11.94 -20.27 -2.76
C SER A 150 -10.67 -19.86 -3.52
N LYS A 151 -10.70 -19.88 -4.86
CA LYS A 151 -9.58 -19.51 -5.73
C LYS A 151 -9.90 -18.30 -6.58
N ILE A 152 -8.86 -17.54 -6.93
CA ILE A 152 -8.95 -16.52 -7.98
C ILE A 152 -8.85 -17.23 -9.33
N GLU A 153 -9.91 -17.16 -10.12
CA GLU A 153 -10.00 -17.79 -11.45
C GLU A 153 -9.35 -16.87 -12.52
N GLN A 154 -8.09 -16.48 -12.28
CA GLN A 154 -7.30 -15.63 -13.18
C GLN A 154 -5.83 -16.07 -13.13
N GLU A 155 -5.17 -16.08 -14.30
CA GLU A 155 -3.73 -16.33 -14.38
C GLU A 155 -2.94 -15.31 -13.57
N TRP A 156 -1.93 -15.76 -12.82
CA TRP A 156 -1.22 -14.93 -11.85
C TRP A 156 -0.63 -13.64 -12.45
N ALA A 157 -0.02 -13.72 -13.63
CA ALA A 157 0.56 -12.53 -14.27
C ALA A 157 -0.53 -11.50 -14.66
N VAL A 158 -1.66 -11.99 -15.17
CA VAL A 158 -2.82 -11.15 -15.51
C VAL A 158 -3.42 -10.52 -14.26
N HIS A 159 -3.47 -11.27 -13.15
CA HIS A 159 -3.86 -10.74 -11.86
C HIS A 159 -2.97 -9.58 -11.43
N GLN A 160 -1.65 -9.74 -11.44
CA GLN A 160 -0.73 -8.65 -11.08
C GLN A 160 -0.88 -7.42 -11.97
N ILE A 161 -1.06 -7.60 -13.28
CA ILE A 161 -1.27 -6.49 -14.22
C ILE A 161 -2.58 -5.75 -13.93
N ASN A 162 -3.66 -6.47 -13.62
CA ASN A 162 -4.98 -5.88 -13.40
C ASN A 162 -5.14 -5.24 -12.01
N THR A 163 -4.36 -5.64 -11.01
CA THR A 163 -4.43 -5.11 -9.64
C THR A 163 -3.41 -4.01 -9.35
N THR A 164 -2.55 -3.69 -10.32
CA THR A 164 -1.52 -2.66 -10.19
C THR A 164 -1.61 -1.61 -11.29
N ALA A 165 -1.05 -0.43 -11.03
CA ALA A 165 -0.98 0.67 -11.96
C ALA A 165 0.41 1.31 -11.96
N ASN A 166 0.92 1.60 -13.14
CA ASN A 166 2.13 2.40 -13.30
C ASN A 166 1.81 3.89 -13.40
N PHE A 167 2.78 4.73 -13.07
CA PHE A 167 2.65 6.17 -13.26
C PHE A 167 3.97 6.87 -13.54
N ALA A 168 3.94 7.93 -14.33
CA ALA A 168 5.11 8.79 -14.59
C ALA A 168 6.40 8.04 -14.99
N THR A 169 6.30 6.86 -15.63
CA THR A 169 7.41 5.95 -15.95
C THR A 169 8.52 6.60 -16.79
N LYS A 170 8.17 7.61 -17.60
CA LYS A 170 9.12 8.37 -18.43
C LYS A 170 9.81 9.52 -17.67
N ASN A 171 9.41 9.84 -16.45
CA ASN A 171 9.99 10.92 -15.66
C ASN A 171 11.12 10.40 -14.76
N LYS A 172 12.37 10.62 -15.19
CA LYS A 172 13.58 10.15 -14.48
C LYS A 172 13.71 10.72 -13.06
N VAL A 173 13.26 11.95 -12.83
CA VAL A 173 13.32 12.57 -11.49
C VAL A 173 12.38 11.84 -10.54
N ILE A 174 11.14 11.61 -10.96
CA ILE A 174 10.17 10.84 -10.18
C ILE A 174 10.67 9.41 -9.94
N SER A 175 11.15 8.72 -10.98
CA SER A 175 11.65 7.35 -10.82
C SER A 175 12.83 7.27 -9.85
N TRP A 176 13.70 8.29 -9.80
CA TRP A 176 14.80 8.37 -8.83
C TRP A 176 14.30 8.58 -7.41
N PHE A 177 13.42 9.57 -7.18
CA PHE A 177 12.87 9.83 -5.84
C PHE A 177 12.06 8.66 -5.28
N LEU A 178 11.38 7.92 -6.16
CA LEU A 178 10.52 6.80 -5.76
C LEU A 178 11.24 5.45 -5.75
N GLY A 179 12.53 5.40 -6.10
CA GLY A 179 13.28 4.15 -6.18
C GLY A 179 12.63 3.12 -7.11
N GLY A 180 11.97 3.59 -8.18
CA GLY A 180 11.26 2.75 -9.14
C GLY A 180 9.87 2.25 -8.73
N LEU A 181 9.30 2.68 -7.59
CA LEU A 181 7.94 2.30 -7.17
C LEU A 181 6.81 2.80 -8.10
N ASN A 182 7.16 3.63 -9.07
CA ASN A 182 6.25 4.06 -10.12
C ASN A 182 6.13 3.05 -11.29
N PHE A 183 6.90 1.97 -11.23
CA PHE A 183 6.86 0.76 -12.05
C PHE A 183 6.32 -0.42 -11.23
N GLN A 184 5.12 -0.25 -10.68
CA GLN A 184 4.52 -1.23 -9.79
C GLN A 184 4.16 -2.54 -10.48
N VAL A 185 3.74 -2.49 -11.76
CA VAL A 185 3.46 -3.71 -12.54
C VAL A 185 4.73 -4.58 -12.63
N GLU A 186 5.88 -3.99 -12.93
CA GLU A 186 7.15 -4.72 -13.03
C GLU A 186 7.64 -5.19 -11.66
N HIS A 187 7.43 -4.40 -10.61
CA HIS A 187 7.75 -4.79 -9.24
C HIS A 187 6.96 -6.02 -8.78
N HIS A 188 5.69 -6.14 -9.16
CA HIS A 188 4.85 -7.29 -8.82
C HIS A 188 5.10 -8.51 -9.70
N LEU A 189 5.38 -8.32 -10.99
CA LEU A 189 5.75 -9.42 -11.90
C LEU A 189 7.16 -9.96 -11.62
N PHE A 190 8.09 -9.10 -11.22
CA PHE A 190 9.50 -9.44 -11.08
C PHE A 190 10.14 -8.86 -9.79
N PRO A 191 9.62 -9.20 -8.60
CA PRO A 191 10.06 -8.58 -7.33
C PRO A 191 11.53 -8.84 -6.96
N GLY A 192 12.18 -9.80 -7.62
CA GLY A 192 13.61 -10.10 -7.46
C GLY A 192 14.55 -9.31 -8.37
N ILE A 193 14.03 -8.51 -9.31
CA ILE A 193 14.84 -7.73 -10.25
C ILE A 193 15.07 -6.32 -9.72
N SER A 194 16.29 -5.81 -9.87
CA SER A 194 16.61 -4.42 -9.50
C SER A 194 15.80 -3.43 -10.33
N HIS A 195 15.24 -2.42 -9.66
CA HIS A 195 14.39 -1.39 -10.26
C HIS A 195 15.06 -0.60 -11.39
N ILE A 196 16.40 -0.61 -11.47
CA ILE A 196 17.13 0.01 -12.58
C ILE A 196 16.79 -0.60 -13.95
N HIS A 197 16.29 -1.84 -13.96
CA HIS A 197 15.90 -2.57 -15.17
C HIS A 197 14.41 -2.41 -15.50
N TYR A 198 13.60 -1.90 -14.57
CA TYR A 198 12.16 -1.72 -14.79
C TYR A 198 11.82 -0.87 -16.01
N PRO A 199 12.56 0.20 -16.38
CA PRO A 199 12.26 0.95 -17.61
C PRO A 199 12.36 0.13 -18.90
N GLN A 200 13.28 -0.84 -18.96
CA GLN A 200 13.39 -1.76 -20.10
C GLN A 200 12.32 -2.84 -20.04
N ILE A 201 12.10 -3.44 -18.87
CA ILE A 201 11.09 -4.48 -18.65
C ILE A 201 9.69 -3.93 -18.93
N ASN A 202 9.40 -2.70 -18.54
CA ASN A 202 8.14 -2.01 -18.81
C ASN A 202 7.75 -1.99 -20.29
N LYS A 203 8.73 -1.85 -21.19
CA LYS A 203 8.48 -1.90 -22.63
C LYS A 203 8.06 -3.30 -23.06
N LEU A 204 8.81 -4.31 -22.62
CA LEU A 204 8.54 -5.72 -22.92
C LEU A 204 7.17 -6.14 -22.38
N VAL A 205 6.86 -5.80 -21.12
CA VAL A 205 5.56 -6.12 -20.50
C VAL A 205 4.42 -5.48 -21.28
N LYS A 206 4.54 -4.21 -21.70
CA LYS A 206 3.52 -3.55 -22.53
C LYS A 206 3.32 -4.21 -23.88
N GLU A 207 4.41 -4.60 -24.55
CA GLU A 207 4.36 -5.32 -25.82
C GLU A 207 3.65 -6.67 -25.66
N THR A 208 3.99 -7.43 -24.62
CA THR A 208 3.33 -8.69 -24.29
C THR A 208 1.85 -8.49 -23.92
N CYS A 209 1.51 -7.48 -23.13
CA CYS A 209 0.10 -7.19 -22.80
C CYS A 209 -0.72 -6.90 -24.06
N LEU A 210 -0.15 -6.20 -25.03
CA LEU A 210 -0.80 -5.95 -26.32
C LEU A 210 -0.99 -7.24 -27.13
N GLU A 211 0.01 -8.11 -27.18
CA GLU A 211 -0.06 -9.41 -27.87
C GLU A 211 -1.17 -10.31 -27.32
N PHE A 212 -1.30 -10.36 -25.99
CA PHE A 212 -2.27 -11.21 -25.29
C PHE A 212 -3.60 -10.50 -24.97
N ASN A 213 -3.82 -9.29 -25.48
CA ASN A 213 -5.02 -8.48 -25.26
C ASN A 213 -5.35 -8.26 -23.76
N VAL A 214 -4.32 -8.00 -22.96
CA VAL A 214 -4.41 -7.65 -21.53
C VAL A 214 -4.29 -6.13 -21.38
N ALA A 215 -5.22 -5.52 -20.63
CA ALA A 215 -5.20 -4.09 -20.40
C ALA A 215 -4.04 -3.69 -19.48
N TYR A 216 -3.15 -2.83 -19.97
CA TYR A 216 -2.01 -2.34 -19.19
C TYR A 216 -2.28 -0.92 -18.66
N LEU A 217 -2.43 -0.78 -17.34
CA LEU A 217 -2.78 0.50 -16.71
C LEU A 217 -1.53 1.34 -16.41
N GLU A 218 -1.38 2.46 -17.13
CA GLU A 218 -0.30 3.42 -16.87
C GLU A 218 -0.73 4.87 -17.02
N HIS A 219 -0.56 5.65 -15.95
CA HIS A 219 -0.79 7.08 -15.96
C HIS A 219 0.44 7.85 -16.46
N ARG A 220 0.25 8.71 -17.47
CA ARG A 220 1.34 9.53 -18.05
C ARG A 220 2.10 10.38 -17.03
N THR A 221 1.43 10.89 -15.99
CA THR A 221 2.03 11.74 -14.96
C THR A 221 1.56 11.33 -13.57
N MET A 222 2.35 11.67 -12.54
CA MET A 222 1.98 11.44 -11.15
C MET A 222 0.70 12.19 -10.79
N THR A 223 0.52 13.42 -11.31
CA THR A 223 -0.72 14.20 -11.13
C THR A 223 -1.95 13.47 -11.67
N LYS A 224 -1.84 12.79 -12.83
CA LYS A 224 -2.97 12.01 -13.36
C LYS A 224 -3.31 10.81 -12.50
N ALA A 225 -2.30 10.07 -12.03
CA ALA A 225 -2.51 8.98 -11.07
C ALA A 225 -3.16 9.50 -9.78
N PHE A 226 -2.68 10.64 -9.27
CA PHE A 226 -3.24 11.29 -8.09
C PHE A 226 -4.69 11.70 -8.27
N VAL A 227 -5.04 12.37 -9.37
CA VAL A 227 -6.43 12.71 -9.67
C VAL A 227 -7.29 11.46 -9.78
N SER A 228 -6.80 10.40 -10.42
CA SER A 228 -7.52 9.13 -10.54
C SER A 228 -7.78 8.49 -9.18
N HIS A 229 -6.80 8.47 -8.28
CA HIS A 229 -6.97 8.02 -6.90
C HIS A 229 -8.08 8.80 -6.17
N ILE A 230 -8.06 10.13 -6.24
CA ILE A 230 -9.06 10.98 -5.57
C ILE A 230 -10.46 10.77 -6.16
N LEU A 231 -10.57 10.64 -7.47
CA LEU A 231 -11.84 10.35 -8.14
C LEU A 231 -12.38 8.97 -7.76
N HIS A 232 -11.51 7.95 -7.69
CA HIS A 232 -11.86 6.59 -7.28
C HIS A 232 -12.44 6.58 -5.86
N ILE A 233 -11.73 7.12 -4.86
CA ILE A 233 -12.24 7.15 -3.48
C ILE A 233 -13.49 8.04 -3.34
N LYS A 234 -13.62 9.13 -4.11
CA LYS A 234 -14.83 9.95 -4.13
C LYS A 234 -16.02 9.15 -4.68
N LYS A 235 -15.82 8.44 -5.78
CA LYS A 235 -16.83 7.57 -6.41
C LYS A 235 -17.31 6.50 -5.44
N LEU A 236 -16.39 5.80 -4.78
CA LEU A 236 -16.69 4.79 -3.76
C LEU A 236 -17.46 5.35 -2.56
N GLY A 237 -17.19 6.60 -2.16
CA GLY A 237 -17.95 7.27 -1.11
C GLY A 237 -19.38 7.64 -1.54
N SER A 238 -19.55 8.01 -2.81
CA SER A 238 -20.80 8.53 -3.35
C SER A 238 -21.79 7.45 -3.81
N ARG A 239 -21.33 6.32 -4.36
CA ARG A 239 -22.21 5.25 -4.89
C ARG A 239 -23.13 4.72 -3.81
N THR A 240 -24.44 4.95 -3.96
CA THR A 240 -25.46 4.23 -3.20
C THR A 240 -25.34 2.77 -3.60
N VAL A 241 -25.18 1.86 -2.63
CA VAL A 241 -25.31 0.43 -2.92
C VAL A 241 -26.75 0.26 -3.40
N SER A 242 -26.92 -0.12 -4.67
CA SER A 242 -28.21 -0.59 -5.15
C SER A 242 -28.52 -1.84 -4.33
N ILE A 243 -29.50 -1.74 -3.42
CA ILE A 243 -30.04 -2.88 -2.68
C ILE A 243 -30.81 -3.75 -3.67
#